data_AF-A0A2X1IYG3-F1
#
_entry.id   AF-A0A2X1IYG3-F1
#
_cell.length_a   1.000
_cell.length_b   1.000
_cell.length_c   1.000
_cell.angle_alpha   90.00
_cell.angle_beta   90.00
_cell.angle_gamma   90.00
#
_symmetry.space_group_name_H-M   'P 1'
#
loop_
_entity.id
_entity.type
_entity.pdbx_description
1 polymer ?
#
loop_
_entity_poly.entity_id
_entity_poly.type
_entity_poly.pdbx_seq_one_letter_code
_entity_poly.pdbx_strand_id
1 'polypeptide(L)'
;MNTLEPAAQSKPPGGFKLWLSQLQMKHRRKLVIALPYIWLILLFLLPFLIVFKISLAEMARAIPPYTELMEWADGQLSITL
;
A
#
# COMPACT_ATOMS: atom_id res chain seq x y z
N MET A 1 -28.28 -56.66 8.72
CA MET A 1 -28.31 -55.57 7.73
C MET A 1 -27.34 -54.50 8.21
N ASN A 2 -26.06 -54.66 7.87
CA ASN A 2 -25.00 -53.74 8.31
C ASN A 2 -24.93 -52.57 7.33
N THR A 3 -25.32 -51.38 7.76
CA THR A 3 -25.18 -50.15 6.96
C THR A 3 -23.89 -49.44 7.39
N LEU A 4 -22.77 -49.84 6.78
CA LEU A 4 -21.57 -49.03 6.73
C LEU A 4 -21.76 -47.99 5.61
N GLU A 5 -22.07 -46.76 5.98
CA GLU A 5 -21.95 -45.59 5.10
C GLU A 5 -21.33 -44.43 5.90
N PRO A 6 -20.58 -43.54 5.25
CA PRO A 6 -19.15 -43.41 5.47
C PRO A 6 -18.85 -42.13 6.25
N ALA A 7 -17.63 -42.08 6.76
CA ALA A 7 -17.03 -40.91 7.37
C ALA A 7 -17.05 -39.67 6.44
N ALA A 8 -18.14 -38.91 6.43
CA ALA A 8 -18.12 -37.54 5.94
C ALA A 8 -17.62 -36.61 7.05
N GLN A 9 -16.34 -36.77 7.40
CA GLN A 9 -15.62 -35.80 8.23
C GLN A 9 -15.52 -34.49 7.46
N SER A 10 -16.44 -33.56 7.73
CA SER A 10 -16.32 -32.18 7.28
C SER A 10 -15.16 -31.52 8.03
N LYS A 11 -13.96 -31.64 7.47
CA LYS A 11 -12.76 -30.90 7.82
C LYS A 11 -13.12 -29.45 8.13
N PRO A 12 -12.80 -28.90 9.32
CA PRO A 12 -12.96 -27.47 9.53
C PRO A 12 -11.99 -26.75 8.58
N PRO A 13 -12.46 -25.86 7.69
CA PRO A 13 -11.55 -25.04 6.90
C PRO A 13 -10.97 -23.95 7.80
N GLY A 14 -9.67 -24.04 8.06
CA GLY A 14 -8.85 -22.88 8.42
C GLY A 14 -8.41 -22.82 9.88
N GLY A 15 -7.36 -23.59 10.20
CA GLY A 15 -6.55 -23.39 11.41
C GLY A 15 -6.01 -21.96 11.55
N PHE A 16 -5.92 -21.21 10.46
CA PHE A 16 -5.54 -19.80 10.45
C PHE A 16 -6.60 -18.88 11.09
N LYS A 17 -7.90 -19.17 10.90
CA LYS A 17 -8.99 -18.37 11.50
C LYS A 17 -9.18 -18.63 12.99
N LEU A 18 -8.86 -19.85 13.45
CA LEU A 18 -8.94 -20.25 14.86
C LEU A 18 -7.74 -19.77 15.67
N TRP A 19 -6.57 -19.61 15.05
CA TRP A 19 -5.40 -19.02 15.71
C TRP A 19 -5.51 -17.50 15.87
N LEU A 20 -6.14 -16.81 14.89
CA LEU A 20 -6.39 -15.37 14.97
C LEU A 20 -7.46 -14.97 16.01
N SER A 21 -8.46 -15.83 16.26
CA SER A 21 -9.63 -15.50 17.09
C SER A 21 -9.37 -15.59 18.60
N GLN A 22 -8.41 -16.40 19.04
CA GLN A 22 -8.04 -16.55 20.45
C GLN A 22 -7.36 -15.28 21.00
N LEU A 23 -6.62 -14.54 20.15
CA LEU A 23 -5.98 -13.27 20.52
C LEU A 23 -6.96 -12.08 20.51
N GLN A 24 -8.06 -12.22 19.79
CA GLN A 24 -9.06 -11.18 19.52
C GLN A 24 -9.95 -10.85 20.74
N MET A 25 -10.04 -11.73 21.75
CA MET A 25 -11.00 -11.56 22.85
C MET A 25 -10.46 -10.68 24.00
N LYS A 26 -9.14 -10.59 24.19
CA LYS A 26 -8.54 -9.77 25.28
C LYS A 26 -8.04 -8.39 24.83
N HIS A 27 -7.80 -8.18 23.53
CA HIS A 27 -7.18 -6.94 23.02
C HIS A 27 -8.08 -6.06 22.17
N ARG A 28 -9.37 -6.41 22.00
CA ARG A 28 -10.32 -5.66 21.17
C ARG A 28 -10.41 -4.18 21.57
N ARG A 29 -10.45 -3.90 22.87
CA ARG A 29 -10.43 -2.53 23.40
C ARG A 29 -9.14 -1.77 23.05
N LYS A 30 -7.98 -2.44 23.09
CA LYS A 30 -6.71 -1.79 22.73
C LYS A 30 -6.61 -1.51 21.23
N LEU A 31 -7.14 -2.38 20.37
CA LEU A 31 -7.15 -2.15 18.93
C LEU A 31 -8.04 -0.98 18.53
N VAL A 32 -9.23 -0.86 19.14
CA VAL A 32 -10.14 0.27 18.88
C VAL A 32 -9.52 1.60 19.32
N ILE A 33 -8.73 1.59 20.39
CA ILE A 33 -8.01 2.77 20.87
C ILE A 33 -6.77 3.05 20.01
N ALA A 34 -6.02 2.02 19.61
CA ALA A 34 -4.80 2.17 18.81
C ALA A 34 -5.10 2.67 17.39
N LEU A 35 -6.24 2.28 16.82
CA LEU A 35 -6.64 2.66 15.46
C LEU A 35 -6.63 4.19 15.22
N PRO A 36 -7.29 5.04 16.03
CA PRO A 36 -7.23 6.49 15.85
C PRO A 36 -5.83 7.04 16.12
N TYR A 37 -5.06 6.50 17.06
CA TYR A 37 -3.69 6.97 17.29
C TYR A 37 -2.74 6.65 16.14
N ILE A 38 -2.84 5.46 15.54
CA ILE A 38 -2.09 5.11 14.33
C ILE A 38 -2.46 6.07 13.21
N TRP A 39 -3.74 6.39 13.05
CA TRP A 39 -4.20 7.34 12.04
C TRP A 39 -3.62 8.73 12.27
N LEU A 40 -3.65 9.22 13.52
CA LEU A 40 -3.07 10.50 13.90
C LEU A 40 -1.55 10.51 13.68
N ILE A 41 -0.83 9.46 14.07
CA ILE A 41 0.63 9.34 13.85
C ILE A 41 0.94 9.35 12.36
N LEU A 42 0.21 8.57 11.55
CA LEU A 42 0.42 8.53 10.10
C LEU A 42 0.14 9.90 9.48
N LEU A 43 -1.00 10.52 9.74
CA LEU A 43 -1.33 11.84 9.19
C LEU A 43 -0.36 12.92 9.66
N PHE A 44 0.05 12.86 10.93
CA PHE A 44 1.01 13.79 11.49
C PHE A 44 2.40 13.61 10.87
N LEU A 45 2.86 12.36 10.72
CA LEU A 45 4.22 12.06 10.25
C LEU A 45 4.36 12.16 8.73
N LEU A 46 3.28 11.93 7.97
CA LEU A 46 3.24 12.01 6.52
C LEU A 46 3.86 13.29 5.93
N PRO A 47 3.49 14.51 6.37
CA PRO A 47 4.12 15.74 5.87
C PRO A 47 5.63 15.79 6.16
N PHE A 48 6.08 15.30 7.33
CA PHE A 48 7.51 15.26 7.65
C PHE A 48 8.26 14.25 6.78
N LEU A 49 7.67 13.09 6.49
CA LEU A 49 8.26 12.11 5.57
C LEU A 49 8.42 12.68 4.16
N ILE A 50 7.45 13.48 3.70
CA ILE A 50 7.54 14.18 2.41
C ILE A 50 8.71 15.16 2.42
N VAL A 51 8.82 16.01 3.45
CA VAL A 51 9.94 16.97 3.58
C VAL A 51 11.27 16.24 3.70
N PHE A 52 11.36 15.19 4.50
CA PHE A 52 12.55 14.37 4.64
C PHE A 52 12.97 13.76 3.30
N LYS A 53 12.02 13.19 2.55
CA LYS A 53 12.26 12.67 1.20
C LYS A 53 12.78 13.76 0.26
N ILE A 54 12.22 14.98 0.31
CA ILE A 54 12.68 16.11 -0.51
C ILE A 54 14.07 16.59 -0.09
N SER A 55 14.38 16.60 1.22
CA SER A 55 15.70 17.04 1.72
C SER A 55 16.86 16.17 1.23
N LEU A 56 16.59 14.90 0.95
CA LEU A 56 17.56 13.95 0.40
C LEU A 56 17.48 13.86 -1.13
N ALA A 57 16.43 14.42 -1.75
CA ALA A 57 16.28 14.45 -3.19
C ALA A 57 17.18 15.54 -3.77
N GLU A 58 18.08 15.15 -4.65
CA GLU A 58 18.84 16.10 -5.45
C GLU A 58 17.87 16.79 -6.42
N MET A 59 17.84 18.13 -6.42
CA MET A 59 16.99 18.89 -7.35
C MET A 59 17.48 18.63 -8.78
N ALA A 60 16.88 17.66 -9.47
CA ALA A 60 16.96 17.55 -10.92
C ALA A 60 16.15 18.70 -11.54
N ARG A 61 16.65 19.94 -11.42
CA ARG A 61 16.16 21.08 -12.19
C ARG A 61 16.60 20.93 -13.64
N ALA A 62 15.90 20.06 -14.37
CA ALA A 62 15.85 20.17 -15.82
C ALA A 62 14.85 21.30 -16.15
N ILE A 63 15.29 22.54 -15.99
CA ILE A 63 14.66 23.69 -16.62
C ILE A 63 15.45 23.93 -17.90
N PRO A 64 15.03 23.42 -19.07
CA PRO A 64 15.33 24.14 -20.28
C PRO A 64 14.36 25.33 -20.31
N PRO A 65 14.84 26.59 -20.33
CA PRO A 65 13.98 27.77 -20.43
C PRO A 65 13.34 27.93 -21.81
N TYR A 66 13.44 26.91 -22.68
CA TYR A 66 12.85 26.79 -24.01
C TYR A 66 12.57 25.33 -24.30
N THR A 67 11.39 25.02 -24.82
CA THR A 67 11.11 23.74 -25.49
C THR A 67 12.12 23.53 -26.62
N GLU A 68 12.53 22.28 -26.87
CA GLU A 68 13.42 21.91 -27.97
C GLU A 68 12.91 22.53 -29.29
N LEU A 69 13.66 23.44 -29.91
CA LEU A 69 13.23 24.17 -31.12
C LEU A 69 13.11 23.28 -32.36
N MET A 70 13.70 22.09 -32.26
CA MET A 70 13.86 21.11 -33.33
C MET A 70 13.48 19.75 -32.77
N GLU A 71 12.32 19.25 -33.18
CA GLU A 71 11.86 17.92 -32.82
C GLU A 71 11.86 17.04 -34.07
N TRP A 72 12.50 15.87 -33.97
CA TRP A 72 12.47 14.85 -35.01
C TRP A 72 11.44 13.80 -34.61
N ALA A 73 10.23 13.95 -35.13
CA ALA A 73 9.12 13.03 -34.92
C ALA A 73 8.55 12.59 -36.27
N ASP A 74 8.15 11.32 -36.37
CA ASP A 74 7.51 10.73 -37.56
C ASP A 74 8.26 10.98 -38.90
N GLY A 75 9.60 11.00 -38.86
CA GLY A 75 10.45 11.19 -40.03
C GLY A 75 10.43 12.62 -40.60
N GLN A 76 9.82 13.55 -39.88
CA GLN A 76 9.72 14.95 -40.24
C GLN A 76 10.45 15.82 -39.21
N LEU A 77 11.17 16.80 -39.73
CA LEU A 77 11.86 17.80 -38.93
C LEU A 77 10.96 19.03 -38.79
N SER A 78 10.53 19.33 -37.57
CA SER A 78 9.71 20.50 -37.26
C SER A 78 10.57 21.58 -36.61
N ILE A 79 10.57 22.78 -37.19
CA ILE A 79 11.31 23.96 -36.70
C ILE A 79 10.30 25.02 -36.27
N THR A 80 10.29 25.38 -35.00
CA THR A 80 9.45 26.47 -34.48
C THR A 80 10.31 27.72 -34.27
N LEU A 81 10.03 28.80 -35.01
CA LEU A 81 10.75 30.08 -34.95
C LEU A 81 9.87 31.19 -34.36
#